data_AF-A0A225UN25-F1
#
_entry.id   AF-A0A225UN25-F1
#
_cell.length_a   1.000
_cell.length_b   1.000
_cell.length_c   1.000
_cell.angle_alpha   90.00
_cell.angle_beta   90.00
_cell.angle_gamma   90.00
#
_symmetry.space_group_name_H-M   'P 1'
#
loop_
_entity.id
_entity.type
_entity.pdbx_description
1 polymer ?
#
loop_
_entity_poly.entity_id
_entity_poly.type
_entity_poly.pdbx_seq_one_letter_code
_entity_poly.pdbx_strand_id
1 'polypeptide(L)'
;MLAHPNDDATICLFTDASDSGWGAIVTQIQNWKDDENVTEQSHELLTCLGGTFSGAQLNWSVIEKEGFPIVIACAKLDYLLLRPQGFKLFCDHRNLIHIFAPSVEMKKHVRGKLLR
;
A
#
# COMPACT_ATOMS: atom_id res chain seq x y z
N MET A 1 17.56 -8.40 -8.07
CA MET A 1 17.70 -9.65 -7.29
C MET A 1 16.68 -9.57 -6.16
N LEU A 2 15.89 -10.62 -5.93
CA LEU A 2 14.94 -10.63 -4.81
C LEU A 2 15.67 -11.03 -3.53
N ALA A 3 15.40 -10.35 -2.43
CA ALA A 3 15.98 -10.65 -1.13
C ALA A 3 15.20 -11.75 -0.40
N HIS A 4 15.86 -12.41 0.55
CA HIS A 4 15.19 -13.33 1.47
C HIS A 4 14.55 -12.53 2.62
N PRO A 5 13.29 -12.80 2.98
CA PRO A 5 12.63 -12.11 4.10
C PRO A 5 13.41 -12.25 5.41
N ASN A 6 13.61 -11.14 6.13
CA ASN A 6 14.15 -11.13 7.48
C ASN A 6 13.06 -10.73 8.49
N ASP A 7 12.89 -11.56 9.53
CA ASP A 7 11.91 -11.40 10.61
C ASP A 7 12.16 -10.20 11.54
N ASP A 8 13.34 -9.58 11.48
CA ASP A 8 13.66 -8.35 12.21
C ASP A 8 13.59 -7.09 11.33
N ALA A 9 13.53 -7.24 10.01
CA ALA A 9 13.51 -6.10 9.09
C ALA A 9 12.13 -5.41 9.06
N THR A 10 12.13 -4.10 8.82
CA THR A 10 10.91 -3.33 8.60
C THR A 10 10.36 -3.60 7.20
N ILE A 11 9.14 -4.14 7.13
CA ILE A 11 8.46 -4.36 5.84
C ILE A 11 7.71 -3.10 5.41
N CYS A 12 7.87 -2.73 4.15
CA CYS A 12 7.13 -1.64 3.51
C CYS A 12 6.33 -2.16 2.31
N LEU A 13 5.04 -1.89 2.31
CA LEU A 13 4.12 -2.13 1.19
C LEU A 13 3.83 -0.79 0.51
N PHE A 14 4.15 -0.70 -0.78
CA PHE A 14 3.80 0.42 -1.63
C PHE A 14 2.71 0.00 -2.58
N THR A 15 1.66 0.80 -2.73
CA THR A 15 0.56 0.51 -3.65
C THR A 15 0.23 1.72 -4.49
N ASP A 16 -0.14 1.47 -5.74
CA ASP A 16 -0.61 2.48 -6.69
C ASP A 16 -1.68 1.88 -7.60
N ALA A 17 -2.59 2.72 -8.09
CA ALA A 17 -3.61 2.34 -9.05
C ALA A 17 -3.93 3.47 -10.02
N SER A 18 -4.22 3.09 -11.25
CA SER A 18 -4.72 3.98 -12.30
C SER A 18 -6.15 3.59 -12.67
N ASP A 19 -6.71 4.24 -13.69
CA ASP A 19 -8.03 3.88 -14.21
C ASP A 19 -8.10 2.44 -14.76
N SER A 20 -6.98 1.90 -15.22
CA SER A 20 -6.92 0.64 -15.96
C SER A 20 -6.09 -0.46 -15.31
N GLY A 21 -5.26 -0.14 -14.31
CA GLY A 21 -4.43 -1.14 -13.65
C GLY A 21 -3.99 -0.75 -12.25
N TRP A 22 -3.27 -1.65 -11.60
CA TRP A 22 -2.82 -1.50 -10.23
C TRP A 22 -1.48 -2.21 -10.02
N GLY A 23 -0.76 -1.77 -9.00
CA GLY A 23 0.51 -2.34 -8.59
C GLY A 23 0.68 -2.34 -7.07
N ALA A 24 1.42 -3.32 -6.58
CA ALA A 24 1.87 -3.39 -5.20
C ALA A 24 3.33 -3.88 -5.16
N ILE A 25 4.17 -3.23 -4.37
CA ILE A 25 5.58 -3.58 -4.19
C ILE A 25 5.83 -3.79 -2.70
N VAL A 26 6.44 -4.92 -2.35
CA VAL A 26 6.88 -5.20 -0.99
C VAL A 26 8.40 -5.19 -0.93
N THR A 27 8.91 -4.40 0.01
CA THR A 27 10.35 -4.30 0.30
C THR A 27 10.60 -4.52 1.78
N GLN A 28 11.84 -4.82 2.13
CA GLN A 28 12.32 -4.80 3.51
C GLN A 28 13.48 -3.83 3.68
N ILE A 29 13.62 -3.29 4.89
CA ILE A 29 14.71 -2.41 5.30
C ILE A 29 15.27 -2.98 6.60
N GLN A 30 16.54 -3.41 6.57
CA GLN A 30 17.21 -4.02 7.72
C GLN A 30 17.43 -3.01 8.85
N ASN A 31 17.88 -1.80 8.50
CA ASN A 31 18.19 -0.74 9.44
C ASN A 31 17.36 0.49 9.06
N TRP A 32 16.11 0.55 9.55
CA TRP A 32 15.24 1.70 9.34
C TRP A 32 15.85 2.96 9.97
N LYS A 33 15.81 4.08 9.24
CA LYS A 33 16.32 5.38 9.72
C LYS A 33 15.20 6.39 9.76
N ASP A 34 14.82 6.87 10.93
CA ASP A 34 13.67 7.77 11.08
C ASP A 34 13.88 9.16 10.44
N ASP A 35 15.13 9.58 10.25
CA ASP A 35 15.47 10.89 9.66
C ASP A 35 15.52 10.88 8.12
N GLU A 36 15.42 9.70 7.48
CA GLU A 36 15.47 9.57 6.01
C GLU A 36 14.06 9.42 5.42
N ASN A 37 13.81 10.03 4.25
CA ASN A 37 12.55 9.82 3.56
C ASN A 37 12.41 8.34 3.17
N VAL A 38 11.18 7.84 3.09
CA VAL A 38 10.93 6.45 2.74
C VAL A 38 11.63 6.05 1.44
N THR A 39 11.61 6.90 0.41
CA THR A 39 12.26 6.63 -0.88
C THR A 39 13.78 6.56 -0.84
N GLU A 40 14.40 7.06 0.22
CA GLU A 40 15.86 7.11 0.41
C GLU A 40 16.36 5.97 1.29
N GLN A 41 15.46 5.20 1.92
CA GLN A 41 15.82 4.04 2.73
C GLN A 41 16.53 2.97 1.87
N SER A 42 17.35 2.14 2.53
CA SER A 42 18.04 1.02 1.87
C SER A 42 17.09 -0.16 1.61
N HIS A 43 16.22 0.00 0.61
CA HIS A 43 15.22 -1.00 0.24
C HIS A 43 15.82 -2.25 -0.39
N GLU A 44 15.44 -3.40 0.15
CA GLU A 44 15.63 -4.72 -0.46
C GLU A 44 14.29 -5.21 -1.01
N LEU A 45 14.22 -5.46 -2.33
CA LEU A 45 12.98 -5.90 -2.97
C LEU A 45 12.65 -7.34 -2.59
N LEU A 46 11.43 -7.58 -2.08
CA LEU A 46 10.92 -8.92 -1.77
C LEU A 46 10.00 -9.46 -2.86
N THR A 47 9.01 -8.66 -3.29
CA THR A 47 8.09 -9.08 -4.35
C THR A 47 7.35 -7.90 -4.97
N CYS A 48 6.82 -8.10 -6.17
CA CYS A 48 5.92 -7.18 -6.86
C CYS A 48 4.66 -7.93 -7.28
N LEU A 49 3.50 -7.30 -7.10
CA LEU A 49 2.23 -7.71 -7.67
C LEU A 49 1.71 -6.61 -8.58
N GLY A 50 0.94 -6.99 -9.59
CA GLY A 50 0.24 -6.05 -10.43
C GLY A 50 -0.78 -6.73 -11.32
N GLY A 51 -1.61 -5.92 -11.95
CA GLY A 51 -2.62 -6.41 -12.87
C GLY A 51 -3.40 -5.27 -13.51
N THR A 52 -4.31 -5.65 -14.41
CA THR A 52 -5.25 -4.73 -15.05
C THR A 52 -6.65 -4.94 -14.47
N PHE A 53 -7.41 -3.85 -14.40
CA PHE A 53 -8.84 -3.93 -14.10
C PHE A 53 -9.59 -4.47 -15.32
N SER A 54 -10.61 -5.30 -15.08
CA SER A 54 -11.41 -5.89 -16.16
C SER A 54 -12.89 -5.99 -15.79
N GLY A 55 -13.76 -6.04 -16.81
CA GLY A 55 -15.20 -6.15 -16.62
C GLY A 55 -15.76 -5.03 -15.73
N ALA A 56 -16.51 -5.42 -14.69
CA ALA A 56 -17.12 -4.47 -13.77
C ALA A 56 -16.09 -3.61 -12.99
N GLN A 57 -14.85 -4.09 -12.83
CA GLN A 57 -13.80 -3.38 -12.09
C GLN A 57 -13.39 -2.05 -12.75
N LEU A 58 -13.55 -1.94 -14.08
CA LEU A 58 -13.27 -0.71 -14.81
C LEU A 58 -14.19 0.44 -14.38
N ASN A 59 -15.39 0.11 -13.86
CA ASN A 59 -16.39 1.07 -13.40
C ASN A 59 -16.35 1.33 -11.90
N TRP A 60 -15.40 0.73 -11.17
CA TRP A 60 -15.21 1.02 -9.76
C TRP A 60 -14.83 2.49 -9.55
N SER A 61 -15.26 3.02 -8.40
CA SER A 61 -14.82 4.34 -7.94
C SER A 61 -13.30 4.38 -7.77
N VAL A 62 -12.72 5.57 -7.84
CA VAL A 62 -11.27 5.79 -7.64
C VAL A 62 -10.81 5.16 -6.32
N ILE A 63 -11.59 5.37 -5.25
CA ILE A 63 -11.31 4.82 -3.91
C ILE A 63 -11.25 3.29 -3.93
N GLU A 64 -12.20 2.63 -4.59
CA GLU A 64 -12.21 1.16 -4.69
C GLU A 64 -11.00 0.66 -5.49
N LYS A 65 -10.63 1.34 -6.58
CA LYS A 65 -9.47 0.97 -7.40
C LYS A 65 -8.16 1.11 -6.65
N GLU A 66 -7.95 2.19 -5.91
CA GLU A 66 -6.71 2.38 -5.13
C GLU A 66 -6.68 1.53 -3.86
N GLY A 67 -7.84 1.17 -3.29
CA GLY A 67 -7.92 0.24 -2.16
C GLY A 67 -7.66 -1.21 -2.56
N PHE A 68 -7.99 -1.58 -3.80
CA PHE A 68 -7.83 -2.93 -4.33
C PHE A 68 -6.41 -3.53 -4.17
N PRO A 69 -5.31 -2.86 -4.59
CA PRO A 69 -3.95 -3.40 -4.43
C PRO A 69 -3.58 -3.70 -2.98
N ILE A 70 -4.09 -2.93 -2.01
CA ILE A 70 -3.85 -3.17 -0.58
C ILE A 70 -4.51 -4.48 -0.15
N VAL A 71 -5.80 -4.65 -0.48
CA VAL A 71 -6.56 -5.87 -0.14
C VAL A 71 -5.92 -7.10 -0.78
N ILE A 72 -5.54 -7.01 -2.05
CA ILE A 72 -4.91 -8.11 -2.77
C ILE A 72 -3.52 -8.44 -2.20
N ALA A 73 -2.72 -7.44 -1.84
CA ALA A 73 -1.43 -7.66 -1.20
C ALA A 73 -1.60 -8.40 0.14
N CYS A 74 -2.51 -7.95 1.00
CA CYS A 74 -2.78 -8.61 2.28
C CYS A 74 -3.29 -10.06 2.11
N ALA A 75 -4.10 -10.32 1.08
CA ALA A 75 -4.64 -11.65 0.83
C ALA A 75 -3.63 -12.64 0.23
N LYS A 76 -2.70 -12.16 -0.61
CA LYS A 76 -1.73 -13.01 -1.34
C LYS A 76 -0.36 -13.09 -0.69
N LEU A 77 0.00 -12.09 0.11
CA LEU A 77 1.33 -11.93 0.72
C LEU A 77 1.24 -11.97 2.25
N ASP A 78 0.24 -12.66 2.80
CA ASP A 78 0.04 -12.83 4.24
C ASP A 78 1.31 -13.39 4.92
N TYR A 79 2.01 -14.32 4.26
CA TYR A 79 3.29 -14.86 4.72
C TYR A 79 4.42 -13.83 4.87
N LEU A 80 4.29 -12.64 4.25
CA LEU A 80 5.22 -11.51 4.42
C LEU A 80 4.65 -10.42 5.33
N LEU A 81 3.34 -10.18 5.25
CA LEU A 81 2.69 -9.01 5.85
C LEU A 81 2.12 -9.30 7.25
N LEU A 82 1.79 -10.55 7.56
CA LEU A 82 1.28 -10.95 8.87
C LEU A 82 2.43 -11.22 9.83
N ARG A 83 2.95 -10.14 10.43
CA ARG A 83 4.10 -10.19 11.34
C ARG A 83 3.82 -9.48 12.66
N PRO A 84 4.51 -9.83 13.76
CA PRO A 84 4.30 -9.18 15.06
C PRO A 84 4.49 -7.66 15.03
N GLN A 85 5.47 -7.16 14.27
CA GLN A 85 5.74 -5.73 14.08
C GLN A 85 4.83 -5.08 13.03
N GLY A 86 4.03 -5.88 12.31
CA GLY A 86 3.24 -5.44 11.17
C GLY A 86 4.11 -4.99 9.99
N PHE A 87 3.56 -4.08 9.19
CA PHE A 87 4.24 -3.46 8.06
C PHE A 87 3.84 -1.99 7.92
N LYS A 88 4.65 -1.20 7.22
CA LYS A 88 4.35 0.19 6.87
C LYS A 88 3.69 0.22 5.49
N LEU A 89 2.50 0.84 5.40
CA LEU A 89 1.77 1.02 4.13
C LEU A 89 2.00 2.42 3.58
N PHE A 90 2.38 2.50 2.30
CA PHE A 90 2.57 3.75 1.57
C PHE A 90 1.70 3.75 0.31
N CYS A 91 0.84 4.77 0.20
CA CYS A 91 0.01 5.05 -0.97
C CYS A 91 -0.15 6.56 -1.12
N ASP A 92 -0.36 7.04 -2.34
CA ASP A 92 -0.47 8.48 -2.66
C ASP A 92 -1.88 9.04 -2.43
N HIS A 93 -2.89 8.19 -2.27
CA HIS A 93 -4.26 8.64 -2.06
C HIS A 93 -4.55 8.95 -0.59
N ARG A 94 -4.49 10.25 -0.23
CA ARG A 94 -4.85 10.79 1.11
C ARG A 94 -6.21 10.34 1.64
N ASN A 95 -7.12 10.04 0.72
CA ASN A 95 -8.48 9.61 0.97
C ASN A 95 -8.54 8.15 1.50
N LEU A 96 -7.55 7.30 1.19
CA LEU A 96 -7.43 5.94 1.74
C LEU A 96 -6.99 5.92 3.20
N ILE A 97 -6.25 6.94 3.66
CA ILE A 97 -5.88 7.10 5.07
C ILE A 97 -7.14 7.09 5.94
N HIS A 98 -8.27 7.63 5.46
CA HIS A 98 -9.52 7.64 6.23
C HIS A 98 -10.21 6.26 6.34
N ILE A 99 -9.97 5.36 5.39
CA ILE A 99 -10.52 4.00 5.41
C ILE A 99 -9.69 3.11 6.35
N PHE A 100 -8.37 3.25 6.31
CA PHE A 100 -7.45 2.35 7.01
C PHE A 100 -6.84 2.94 8.31
N ALA A 101 -7.01 4.25 8.57
CA ALA A 101 -6.56 4.94 9.78
C ALA A 101 -7.65 5.93 10.29
N PRO A 102 -8.74 5.42 10.91
CA PRO A 102 -9.92 6.23 11.28
C PRO A 102 -9.70 7.27 12.38
N SER A 103 -8.53 7.31 13.02
CA SER A 103 -8.17 8.30 14.05
C SER A 103 -7.84 9.70 13.50
N VAL A 104 -7.74 9.85 12.17
CA VAL A 104 -7.45 11.14 11.53
C VAL A 104 -8.75 11.91 11.26
N GLU A 105 -8.98 12.96 12.04
CA GLU A 105 -10.20 13.80 12.00
C GLU A 105 -10.43 14.45 10.61
N MET A 106 -11.63 14.27 10.03
CA MET A 106 -11.99 14.85 8.73
C MET A 106 -12.51 16.29 8.85
N LYS A 107 -11.93 17.20 8.08
CA LYS A 107 -12.54 18.51 7.79
C LYS A 107 -13.73 18.31 6.83
N LYS A 108 -14.92 18.84 7.19
CA LYS A 108 -16.21 18.66 6.48
C LYS A 108 -16.15 18.89 4.96
N HIS A 109 -15.27 19.77 4.47
CA HIS A 109 -15.15 20.10 3.04
C HIS A 109 -14.43 19.03 2.19
N VAL A 110 -13.70 18.08 2.81
CA VAL A 110 -13.01 16.99 2.09
C VAL A 110 -13.97 15.85 1.75
N ARG A 111 -15.01 15.67 2.58
CA ARG A 111 -16.01 14.60 2.45
C ARG A 111 -16.74 14.59 1.10
N GLY A 112 -16.96 15.76 0.50
CA GLY A 112 -17.61 15.87 -0.82
C GLY A 112 -16.73 15.45 -2.00
N LYS A 113 -15.39 15.40 -1.83
CA LYS A 113 -14.45 14.99 -2.89
C LYS A 113 -14.19 13.48 -2.91
N LEU A 114 -14.56 12.78 -1.85
CA LEU A 114 -14.49 11.32 -1.74
C LEU A 114 -15.63 10.61 -2.49
N LEU A 115 -16.71 11.32 -2.81
CA LEU A 115 -17.93 10.74 -3.37
C LEU A 115 -18.10 11.05 -4.87
N ARG A 116 -17.04 11.50 -5.55
CA ARG A 116 -17.12 11.95 -6.93
C ARG A 116 -16.11 11.27 -7.83
#